data_AF-A0A0H3AVL5-F1
#
_entry.id   AF-A0A0H3AVL5-F1
#
_cell.length_a   1.000
_cell.length_b   1.000
_cell.length_c   1.000
_cell.angle_alpha   90.00
_cell.angle_beta   90.00
_cell.angle_gamma   90.00
#
_symmetry.space_group_name_H-M   'P 1'
#
loop_
_entity.id
_entity.type
_entity.pdbx_description
1 polymer ?
#
loop_
_entity_poly.entity_id
_entity_poly.type
_entity_poly.pdbx_seq_one_letter_code
_entity_poly.pdbx_strand_id
1 'polypeptide(L)'
;MLGPRQCGKTTLAHAYIKQLKEDEKSYFFDLEDPSHLDQFKNLKTTLEPLNGLIVIDEIQRQPEIFPYLRVLADYSNKKFLILGSASGALLLNKFMMNII
;
A
#
# COMPACT_ATOMS: atom_id res chain seq x y z
N MET A 1 12.59 -17.37 13.19
CA MET A 1 13.72 -16.92 12.35
C MET A 1 13.16 -16.07 11.23
N LEU A 2 13.29 -14.76 11.38
CA LEU A 2 12.84 -13.75 10.43
C LEU A 2 13.68 -13.89 9.16
N GLY A 3 13.09 -14.43 8.10
CA GLY A 3 13.78 -14.57 6.82
C GLY A 3 14.12 -13.20 6.21
N PRO A 4 14.88 -13.18 5.10
CA PRO A 4 15.31 -11.96 4.38
C PRO A 4 14.18 -11.07 3.81
N ARG A 5 12.91 -11.31 4.21
CA ARG A 5 11.69 -10.67 3.70
C ARG A 5 11.46 -9.24 4.20
N GLN A 6 11.92 -8.87 5.40
CA GLN A 6 11.51 -7.61 6.06
C GLN A 6 12.49 -6.43 5.99
N CYS A 7 13.74 -6.60 5.53
CA CYS A 7 14.75 -5.55 5.74
C CYS A 7 14.69 -4.38 4.73
N GLY A 8 13.97 -4.51 3.60
CA GLY A 8 14.09 -3.57 2.48
C GLY A 8 12.85 -2.73 2.16
N LYS A 9 11.69 -3.37 1.93
CA LYS A 9 10.51 -2.71 1.36
C LYS A 9 9.82 -1.76 2.35
N THR A 10 9.55 -2.24 3.55
CA THR A 10 9.00 -1.44 4.65
C THR A 10 9.96 -0.29 4.99
N THR A 11 11.28 -0.55 5.01
CA THR A 11 12.32 0.47 5.21
C THR A 11 12.29 1.54 4.11
N LEU A 12 12.16 1.15 2.84
CA LEU A 12 12.06 2.09 1.71
C LEU A 12 10.75 2.89 1.74
N ALA A 13 9.64 2.27 2.13
CA ALA A 13 8.37 2.97 2.29
C ALA A 13 8.46 4.02 3.41
N HIS A 14 9.05 3.68 4.56
CA HIS A 14 9.31 4.65 5.61
C HIS A 14 10.27 5.76 5.16
N ALA A 15 11.31 5.43 4.39
CA ALA A 15 12.22 6.43 3.84
C ALA A 15 11.51 7.37 2.86
N TYR A 16 10.60 6.85 2.03
CA TYR A 16 9.78 7.64 1.12
C TYR A 16 8.80 8.55 1.87
N ILE A 17 8.10 8.02 2.89
CA ILE A 17 7.21 8.80 3.76
C ILE A 17 7.98 9.96 4.41
N LYS A 18 9.20 9.72 4.89
CA LYS A 18 10.06 10.77 5.49
C LYS A 18 10.46 11.88 4.52
N GLN A 19 10.38 11.65 3.21
CA GLN A 19 10.66 12.65 2.18
C GLN A 19 9.42 13.45 1.77
N LEU A 20 8.23 13.04 2.21
CA LEU A 20 7.02 13.81 1.98
C LEU A 20 7.08 15.14 2.76
N LYS A 21 6.35 16.15 2.26
CA LYS A 21 6.22 17.43 2.98
C LYS A 21 5.53 17.17 4.33
N GLU A 22 5.87 17.97 5.35
CA GLU A 22 5.33 17.80 6.72
C GLU A 22 3.79 17.78 6.77
N ASP A 23 3.13 18.49 5.85
CA ASP A 23 1.66 18.56 5.77
C ASP A 23 1.02 17.38 5.01
N GLU A 24 1.81 16.51 4.38
CA GLU A 24 1.30 15.38 3.58
C GLU A 24 1.04 14.16 4.47
N LYS A 25 -0.25 13.86 4.69
CA LYS A 25 -0.66 12.69 5.46
C LYS A 25 -0.25 11.38 4.77
N SER A 26 0.23 10.43 5.56
CA SER A 26 0.50 9.07 5.12
C SER A 26 -0.16 8.03 6.02
N TYR A 27 -0.68 6.96 5.44
CA TYR A 27 -1.28 5.83 6.12
C TYR A 27 -0.55 4.55 5.72
N PHE A 28 -0.35 3.62 6.65
CA PHE A 28 0.38 2.38 6.40
C PHE A 28 -0.44 1.19 6.86
N PHE A 29 -0.62 0.21 5.98
CA PHE A 29 -1.36 -1.02 6.22
C PHE A 29 -0.49 -2.22 5.88
N ASP A 30 -0.14 -3.02 6.88
CA ASP A 30 0.54 -4.30 6.71
C ASP A 30 -0.50 -5.43 6.70
N LEU A 31 -0.69 -6.11 5.58
CA LEU A 31 -1.67 -7.18 5.49
C LEU A 31 -1.21 -8.49 6.14
N GLU A 32 -0.04 -8.57 6.76
CA GLU A 32 0.25 -9.64 7.73
C GLU A 32 -0.38 -9.38 9.10
N ASP A 33 -0.64 -8.11 9.46
CA ASP A 33 -1.27 -7.73 10.72
C ASP A 33 -2.78 -8.06 10.66
N PRO A 34 -3.28 -8.94 11.55
CA PRO A 34 -4.71 -9.27 11.60
C PRO A 34 -5.63 -8.05 11.75
N SER A 35 -5.16 -7.00 12.43
CA SER A 35 -5.93 -5.77 12.65
C SER A 35 -6.12 -4.98 11.36
N HIS A 36 -5.08 -4.92 10.52
CA HIS A 36 -5.18 -4.29 9.20
C HIS A 36 -5.99 -5.16 8.24
N LEU A 37 -5.80 -6.48 8.27
CA LEU A 37 -6.64 -7.41 7.50
C LEU A 37 -8.13 -7.23 7.81
N ASP A 38 -8.49 -7.10 9.09
CA ASP A 38 -9.86 -6.87 9.51
C ASP A 38 -10.43 -5.54 8.99
N GLN A 39 -9.62 -4.47 8.98
CA GLN A 39 -10.01 -3.19 8.37
C GLN A 39 -10.27 -3.34 6.87
N PHE A 40 -9.52 -4.21 6.19
CA PHE A 40 -9.64 -4.42 4.75
C PHE A 40 -10.87 -5.25 4.34
N LYS A 41 -11.52 -5.94 5.28
CA LYS A 41 -12.85 -6.55 5.05
C LYS A 41 -13.90 -5.52 4.62
N ASN A 42 -13.77 -4.27 5.07
CA ASN A 42 -14.61 -3.14 4.66
C ASN A 42 -13.78 -2.05 4.01
N LEU A 43 -13.12 -2.40 2.91
CA LEU A 43 -12.16 -1.56 2.19
C LEU A 43 -12.66 -0.15 1.89
N LYS A 44 -13.93 0.00 1.49
CA LYS A 44 -14.53 1.30 1.22
C LYS A 44 -14.53 2.19 2.47
N THR A 45 -15.07 1.70 3.58
CA THR A 45 -15.12 2.45 4.85
C THR A 45 -13.73 2.83 5.36
N THR A 46 -12.76 1.93 5.16
CA THR A 46 -11.37 2.16 5.60
C THR A 46 -10.66 3.21 4.76
N LEU A 47 -10.81 3.16 3.43
CA LEU A 47 -10.03 4.00 2.51
C LEU A 47 -10.71 5.32 2.12
N GLU A 48 -12.03 5.38 2.09
CA GLU A 48 -12.80 6.56 1.69
C GLU A 48 -12.42 7.84 2.47
N PRO A 49 -12.31 7.83 3.82
CA PRO A 49 -11.97 9.03 4.58
C PRO A 49 -10.49 9.44 4.48
N LEU A 50 -9.61 8.56 3.97
CA LEU A 50 -8.18 8.80 3.92
C LEU A 50 -7.84 9.71 2.73
N ASN A 51 -6.95 10.67 2.93
CA ASN A 51 -6.43 11.51 1.86
C ASN A 51 -4.92 11.70 2.08
N GLY A 52 -4.14 11.53 1.01
CA GLY A 52 -2.68 11.52 1.07
C GLY A 52 -2.10 10.22 0.51
N LEU A 53 -0.93 9.82 1.01
CA LEU A 53 -0.28 8.56 0.63
C LEU A 53 -0.84 7.39 1.46
N ILE A 54 -1.26 6.33 0.80
CA ILE A 54 -1.73 5.09 1.42
C ILE A 54 -0.77 3.98 1.03
N VAL A 55 0.00 3.47 1.98
CA VAL A 55 0.93 2.35 1.80
C VAL A 55 0.23 1.06 2.20
N ILE A 56 0.30 0.05 1.33
CA ILE A 56 -0.27 -1.28 1.56
C ILE A 56 0.84 -2.30 1.35
N ASP A 57 1.28 -2.94 2.42
CA ASP A 57 2.32 -3.97 2.42
C ASP A 57 1.72 -5.38 2.33
N GLU A 58 2.52 -6.29 1.79
CA GLU A 58 2.18 -7.71 1.63
C GLU A 58 0.85 -7.94 0.88
N ILE A 59 0.60 -7.14 -0.18
CA ILE A 59 -0.65 -7.13 -0.98
C ILE A 59 -1.08 -8.51 -1.47
N GLN A 60 -0.15 -9.44 -1.68
CA GLN A 60 -0.48 -10.79 -2.11
C GLN A 60 -1.30 -11.60 -1.09
N ARG A 61 -1.50 -11.09 0.13
CA ARG A 61 -2.45 -11.66 1.11
C ARG A 61 -3.91 -11.32 0.80
N GLN A 62 -4.17 -10.27 0.03
CA GLN A 62 -5.50 -9.84 -0.40
C GLN A 62 -5.47 -9.34 -1.87
N PRO A 63 -5.05 -10.15 -2.85
CA PRO A 63 -4.91 -9.70 -4.25
C PRO A 63 -6.23 -9.20 -4.87
N GLU A 64 -7.37 -9.66 -4.36
CA GLU A 64 -8.71 -9.32 -4.80
C GLU A 64 -9.08 -7.83 -4.63
N ILE A 65 -8.36 -7.09 -3.78
CA ILE A 65 -8.65 -5.66 -3.56
C ILE A 65 -8.09 -4.75 -4.66
N PHE A 66 -7.16 -5.27 -5.47
CA PHE A 66 -6.42 -4.50 -6.46
C PHE A 66 -7.30 -3.73 -7.46
N PRO A 67 -8.40 -4.31 -8.01
CA PRO A 67 -9.31 -3.57 -8.90
C PRO A 67 -9.92 -2.33 -8.23
N TYR A 68 -10.27 -2.41 -6.94
CA TYR A 68 -10.84 -1.28 -6.22
C TYR A 68 -9.79 -0.19 -5.95
N LEU A 69 -8.57 -0.58 -5.57
CA LEU A 69 -7.46 0.37 -5.39
C LEU A 69 -7.16 1.12 -6.69
N ARG A 70 -7.23 0.44 -7.84
CA ARG A 70 -7.05 1.06 -9.16
C ARG A 70 -8.11 2.11 -9.44
N VAL A 71 -9.39 1.79 -9.20
CA VAL A 71 -10.49 2.77 -9.34
C VAL A 71 -10.26 3.97 -8.43
N LEU A 72 -9.88 3.75 -7.16
CA LEU A 72 -9.61 4.87 -6.25
C LEU A 72 -8.43 5.73 -6.72
N ALA A 73 -7.37 5.13 -7.24
CA ALA A 73 -6.21 5.87 -7.73
C ALA A 73 -6.51 6.67 -9.00
N ASP A 74 -7.34 6.14 -9.89
CA ASP A 74 -7.69 6.81 -11.15
C ASP A 74 -8.69 7.96 -10.96
N TYR A 75 -9.59 7.85 -9.98
CA TYR A 75 -10.71 8.78 -9.78
C TYR A 75 -10.63 9.61 -8.50
N SER A 76 -9.50 9.59 -7.78
CA SER A 76 -9.32 10.43 -6.58
C SER A 76 -7.91 11.01 -6.47
N ASN A 77 -7.73 11.96 -5.56
CA ASN A 77 -6.41 12.53 -5.24
C ASN A 77 -5.59 11.65 -4.27
N LYS A 78 -6.01 10.41 -4.02
CA LYS A 78 -5.30 9.46 -3.16
C LYS A 78 -4.11 8.87 -3.92
N LYS A 79 -2.97 8.75 -3.25
CA LYS A 79 -1.78 8.06 -3.79
C LYS A 79 -1.67 6.72 -3.10
N PHE A 80 -1.35 5.67 -3.85
CA PHE A 80 -1.13 4.34 -3.28
C PHE A 80 0.32 3.90 -3.52
N LEU A 81 0.94 3.34 -2.48
CA LEU A 81 2.21 2.63 -2.55
C LEU A 81 1.96 1.18 -2.16
N ILE A 82 1.96 0.28 -3.14
CA ILE A 82 1.68 -1.13 -2.91
C ILE A 82 3.01 -1.89 -2.87
N LEU A 83 3.18 -2.72 -1.84
CA LEU A 83 4.37 -3.54 -1.63
C LEU A 83 3.95 -5.02 -1.56
N GLY A 84 4.82 -5.91 -2.03
CA GLY A 84 4.59 -7.35 -2.00
C GLY A 84 5.88 -8.14 -1.86
N SER A 85 5.77 -9.36 -1.36
CA SER A 85 6.94 -10.18 -1.05
C SER A 85 7.60 -10.86 -2.26
N ALA A 86 6.90 -10.93 -3.40
CA ALA A 86 7.49 -11.34 -4.67
C ALA A 86 8.24 -10.15 -5.28
N SER A 87 9.57 -10.17 -5.14
CA SER A 87 10.55 -9.52 -6.02
C SER A 87 10.09 -8.28 -6.81
N GLY A 88 10.13 -7.10 -6.18
CA GLY A 88 10.51 -5.87 -6.88
C GLY A 88 9.42 -4.91 -7.39
N ALA A 89 8.12 -5.17 -7.20
CA ALA A 89 7.10 -4.22 -7.64
C ALA A 89 6.89 -3.06 -6.62
N LEU A 90 7.80 -2.10 -6.59
CA LEU A 90 7.54 -0.75 -6.05
C LEU A 90 6.78 0.03 -7.13
N LEU A 91 5.45 0.10 -7.03
CA LEU A 91 4.64 0.94 -7.93
C LEU A 91 4.60 2.37 -7.38
N LEU A 92 5.43 3.25 -7.95
CA LEU A 92 5.40 4.69 -7.70
C LEU A 92 4.83 5.41 -8.94
N ASN A 93 3.56 5.79 -8.81
CA ASN A 93 2.79 6.70 -9.66
C ASN A 93 2.44 6.28 -11.11
N LYS A 94 1.14 6.44 -11.43
CA LYS A 94 0.45 6.20 -12.71
C LYS A 94 0.58 4.76 -13.23
N PHE A 95 -0.32 3.91 -12.72
CA PHE A 95 -0.47 2.48 -13.01
C PHE A 95 0.08 2.03 -14.37
N MET A 96 1.27 1.41 -14.38
CA MET A 96 1.64 0.45 -15.40
C MET A 96 1.88 -0.91 -14.75
N MET A 97 1.03 -1.83 -15.17
CA MET A 97 0.91 -3.20 -14.73
C MET A 97 1.89 -4.06 -15.53
N ASN A 98 2.65 -4.92 -14.86
CA ASN A 98 2.96 -6.24 -15.37
C ASN A 98 2.97 -7.18 -14.17
N ILE A 99 1.86 -7.89 -13.98
CA ILE A 99 1.78 -9.05 -13.10
C ILE A 99 1.99 -10.27 -13.99
N ILE A 100 3.18 -10.85 -13.88
CA ILE A 100 3.46 -12.29 -13.99
C ILE A 100 4.44 -12.63 -12.88
#